data_AF-A0A7J5BG07-F1
#
_entry.id   AF-A0A7J5BG07-F1
#
_cell.length_a   1.000
_cell.length_b   1.000
_cell.length_c   1.000
_cell.angle_alpha   90.00
_cell.angle_beta   90.00
_cell.angle_gamma   90.00
#
_symmetry.space_group_name_H-M   'P 1'
#
loop_
_entity.id
_entity.type
_entity.pdbx_description
1 polymer ?
#
loop_
_entity_poly.entity_id
_entity_poly.type
_entity_poly.pdbx_seq_one_letter_code
_entity_poly.pdbx_strand_id
1 'polypeptide(L)'
;MPGNDWNEVRDQIALGRALDAFEAHVDREATLGGLLLSEPLFSVRDGEVGLLTPQERVVVVEVNGESGGRALRAGPLREGPFEARVRNTTDTAGAARTLGMSETEAEQLLSHLEQAVRAGITAYGQATEAFDREQQRLTCNMNALNDGLERIVRVYSEHVHLEYEDPETFGGGHYVLYPIENSDARFAIEERYTGTDWSDPDRLPTSWAWRAERTARRTDGTYGWRVSARGAVDSDDAATLLRQAEIWAKRTRNAAQHAVSVRRDAPGRPSPDAPRL
;
A
#
# COMPACT_ATOMS: atom_id res chain seq x y z
N MET A 1 -13.74 3.48 15.44
CA MET A 1 -12.57 2.65 15.08
C MET A 1 -11.41 3.60 14.90
N PRO A 2 -10.30 3.49 15.64
CA PRO A 2 -9.12 4.27 15.30
C PRO A 2 -8.58 3.68 14.00
N GLY A 3 -8.73 4.41 12.89
CA GLY A 3 -8.06 4.06 11.65
C GLY A 3 -6.56 4.12 11.90
N ASN A 4 -5.81 3.13 11.42
CA ASN A 4 -4.37 3.30 11.29
C ASN A 4 -4.19 4.53 10.39
N ASP A 5 -3.58 5.57 10.94
CA ASP A 5 -3.31 6.78 10.18
C ASP A 5 -2.31 6.39 9.08
N TRP A 6 -2.66 6.57 7.80
CA TRP A 6 -1.74 6.33 6.69
C TRP A 6 -0.42 7.09 6.87
N ASN A 7 -0.44 8.19 7.62
CA ASN A 7 0.77 8.90 8.01
C ASN A 7 1.69 8.04 8.91
N GLU A 8 1.14 7.26 9.84
CA GLU A 8 1.92 6.39 10.74
C GLU A 8 2.59 5.24 9.98
N VAL A 9 1.86 4.58 9.07
CA VAL A 9 2.42 3.51 8.22
C VAL A 9 3.51 4.07 7.31
N ARG A 10 3.25 5.22 6.68
CA ARG A 10 4.23 5.92 5.86
C ARG A 10 5.48 6.26 6.67
N ASP A 11 5.30 6.84 7.85
CA ASP A 11 6.40 7.26 8.72
C ASP A 11 7.23 6.06 9.17
N GLN A 12 6.60 4.93 9.47
CA GLN A 12 7.31 3.70 9.85
C GLN A 12 8.16 3.15 8.69
N ILE A 13 7.61 3.08 7.48
CA ILE A 13 8.35 2.62 6.30
C ILE A 13 9.50 3.58 5.98
N ALA A 14 9.22 4.88 5.99
CA ALA A 14 10.20 5.91 5.68
C ALA A 14 11.32 5.95 6.72
N LEU A 15 11.00 5.80 8.01
CA LEU A 15 11.98 5.68 9.09
C LEU A 15 12.88 4.45 8.90
N GLY A 16 12.32 3.30 8.55
CA GLY A 16 13.10 2.10 8.24
C GLY A 16 14.13 2.34 7.12
N ARG A 17 13.69 2.98 6.02
CA ARG A 17 14.60 3.35 4.91
C ARG A 17 15.66 4.36 5.30
N ALA A 18 15.30 5.32 6.15
CA ALA A 18 16.23 6.32 6.66
C ALA A 18 17.32 5.69 7.53
N LEU A 19 16.95 4.76 8.40
CA LEU A 19 17.89 4.01 9.25
C LEU A 19 18.80 3.12 8.41
N ASP A 20 18.27 2.37 7.44
CA ASP A 20 19.09 1.56 6.53
C ASP A 20 20.14 2.43 5.79
N ALA A 21 19.73 3.58 5.28
CA ALA A 21 20.61 4.51 4.56
C ALA A 21 21.65 5.15 5.49
N PHE A 22 21.26 5.53 6.70
CA PHE A 22 22.15 6.05 7.73
C PHE A 22 23.21 4.99 8.10
N GLU A 23 22.78 3.78 8.44
CA GLU A 23 23.68 2.69 8.86
C GLU A 23 24.64 2.28 7.74
N ALA A 24 24.21 2.31 6.47
CA ALA A 24 25.09 2.05 5.33
C ALA A 24 26.25 3.06 5.22
N HIS A 25 26.11 4.26 5.78
CA HIS A 25 27.13 5.31 5.80
C HIS A 25 27.88 5.39 7.13
N VAL A 26 27.44 4.68 8.17
CA VAL A 26 28.15 4.56 9.44
C VAL A 26 28.76 3.18 9.53
N ASP A 27 30.03 3.06 9.14
CA ASP A 27 30.84 1.92 9.57
C ASP A 27 31.00 2.02 11.08
N ARG A 28 30.14 1.33 11.85
CA ARG A 28 30.12 1.42 13.32
C ARG A 28 31.48 1.10 13.94
N GLU A 29 32.23 0.16 13.38
CA GLU A 29 33.51 -0.26 13.94
C GLU A 29 34.59 0.79 13.67
N ALA A 30 34.69 1.28 12.43
CA ALA A 30 35.68 2.30 12.07
C ALA A 30 35.33 3.71 12.57
N THR A 31 34.03 4.02 12.68
CA THR A 31 33.53 5.37 12.99
C THR A 31 33.24 5.55 14.48
N LEU A 32 32.74 4.50 15.15
CA LEU A 32 32.28 4.59 16.54
C LEU A 32 33.04 3.65 17.50
N GLY A 33 33.97 2.83 17.02
CA GLY A 33 34.68 1.82 17.82
C GLY A 33 35.50 2.35 19.01
N GLY A 34 35.75 3.67 19.07
CA GLY A 34 36.37 4.34 20.22
C GLY A 34 35.40 4.91 21.27
N LEU A 35 34.09 4.89 21.00
CA LEU A 35 33.06 5.47 21.87
C LEU A 35 32.34 4.36 22.66
N LEU A 36 32.43 4.41 24.00
CA LEU A 36 31.95 3.37 24.92
C LEU A 36 30.42 3.15 24.89
N LEU A 37 29.64 4.14 24.43
CA LEU A 37 28.20 4.06 24.17
C LEU A 37 27.93 4.98 22.98
N SER A 38 27.60 4.44 21.83
CA SER A 38 27.26 5.25 20.64
C SER A 38 25.99 4.67 20.06
N GLU A 39 24.86 5.02 20.69
CA GLU A 39 23.56 4.80 20.05
C GLU A 39 23.27 6.03 19.20
N PRO A 40 23.47 5.96 17.87
CA PRO A 40 23.05 7.05 17.00
C PRO A 40 21.52 7.16 17.07
N LEU A 41 21.05 8.13 17.83
CA LEU A 41 19.62 8.43 17.89
C LEU A 41 19.29 9.34 16.71
N PHE A 42 18.87 8.76 15.58
CA PHE A 42 18.43 9.52 14.41
C PHE A 42 17.02 10.07 14.62
N SER A 43 16.90 11.39 14.82
CA SER A 43 15.59 12.07 14.71
C SER A 43 15.37 12.48 13.26
N VAL A 44 14.43 11.86 12.57
CA VAL A 44 14.05 12.23 11.20
C VAL A 44 13.54 13.67 11.13
N ARG A 45 12.76 14.10 12.14
CA ARG A 45 12.12 15.43 12.17
C ARG A 45 13.14 16.55 12.28
N ASP A 46 14.23 16.31 13.00
CA ASP A 46 15.20 17.34 13.38
C ASP A 46 16.58 17.14 12.71
N GLY A 47 16.81 15.98 12.08
CA GLY A 47 18.11 15.66 11.47
C GLY A 47 19.23 15.56 12.48
N GLU A 48 18.96 14.99 13.66
CA GLU A 48 19.89 14.96 14.78
C GLU A 48 20.47 13.56 15.01
N VAL A 49 21.74 13.48 15.43
CA VAL A 49 22.41 12.27 15.94
C VAL A 49 23.16 12.60 17.22
N GLY A 50 22.89 11.85 18.30
CA GLY A 50 23.60 11.95 19.57
C GLY A 50 24.78 10.98 19.68
N LEU A 51 25.91 11.46 20.21
CA LEU A 51 27.09 10.68 20.57
C LEU A 51 27.27 10.73 22.08
N LEU A 52 27.20 9.57 22.74
CA LEU A 52 27.38 9.46 24.19
C LEU A 52 28.84 9.21 24.53
N THR A 53 29.25 9.74 25.68
CA THR A 53 30.58 9.54 26.25
C THR A 53 30.48 8.73 27.54
N PRO A 54 31.58 8.08 27.98
CA PRO A 54 31.61 7.36 29.25
C PRO A 54 31.26 8.20 30.47
N GLN A 55 31.41 9.53 30.39
CA GLN A 55 31.19 10.48 31.48
C GLN A 55 29.78 11.11 31.48
N GLU A 56 28.78 10.42 30.91
CA GLU A 56 27.39 10.93 30.77
C GLU A 56 27.31 12.29 30.05
N ARG A 57 28.19 12.55 29.08
CA ARG A 57 28.07 13.72 28.17
C ARG A 57 27.65 13.30 26.78
N VAL A 58 26.94 14.19 26.10
CA VAL A 58 26.46 14.01 24.72
C VAL A 58 27.04 15.09 23.81
N VAL A 59 27.42 14.70 22.60
CA VAL A 59 27.54 15.62 21.46
C VAL A 59 26.39 15.33 20.49
N VAL A 60 25.57 16.32 20.20
CA VAL A 60 24.51 16.23 19.19
C VAL A 60 25.01 16.90 17.91
N VAL A 61 24.95 16.16 16.82
CA VAL A 61 25.15 16.65 15.46
C VAL A 61 23.78 16.88 14.86
N GLU A 62 23.45 18.13 14.60
CA GLU A 62 22.22 18.53 13.94
C GLU A 62 22.54 18.94 12.51
N VAL A 63 21.90 18.30 11.54
CA VAL A 63 22.04 18.61 10.12
C VAL A 63 20.74 19.22 9.63
N ASN A 64 20.77 20.53 9.40
CA ASN A 64 19.65 21.19 8.73
C ASN A 64 19.60 20.77 7.26
N GLY A 65 18.45 20.26 6.83
CA GLY A 65 18.22 19.83 5.44
C GLY A 65 18.38 20.95 4.40
N GLU A 66 18.17 22.21 4.80
CA GLU A 66 18.16 23.37 3.88
C GLU A 66 19.40 24.28 3.94
N SER A 67 20.17 24.25 5.04
CA SER A 67 21.34 25.12 5.22
C SER A 67 22.61 24.28 5.32
N GLY A 68 23.57 24.56 4.44
CA GLY A 68 24.69 23.67 4.09
C GLY A 68 25.75 23.37 5.17
N GLY A 69 25.43 23.47 6.47
CA GLY A 69 26.37 23.15 7.55
C GLY A 69 25.71 22.46 8.73
N ARG A 70 26.49 21.64 9.44
CA ARG A 70 26.10 21.02 10.72
C ARG A 70 26.15 22.02 11.88
N ALA A 71 25.22 21.89 12.81
CA ALA A 71 25.30 22.52 14.12
C ALA A 71 25.73 21.48 15.16
N LEU A 72 26.55 21.91 16.13
CA LEU A 72 27.04 21.04 17.20
C LEU A 72 26.55 21.56 18.54
N ARG A 73 26.07 20.63 19.37
CA ARG A 73 25.67 20.90 20.75
C ARG A 73 26.39 19.91 21.66
N ALA A 74 26.90 20.36 22.81
CA ALA A 74 27.57 19.47 23.76
C ALA A 74 27.16 19.79 25.20
N GLY A 75 26.89 18.76 26.01
CA GLY A 75 26.42 18.94 27.39
C GLY A 75 26.24 17.64 28.19
N PRO A 76 25.93 17.76 29.49
CA PRO A 76 25.60 16.60 30.33
C PRO A 76 24.24 16.00 29.95
N LEU A 77 24.11 14.67 30.04
CA LEU A 77 22.88 13.93 29.70
C LEU A 77 21.69 14.25 30.64
N ARG A 78 21.96 14.69 31.88
CA ARG A 78 20.96 14.82 32.95
C ARG A 78 20.03 16.03 32.83
N GLU A 79 20.23 16.92 31.85
CA GLU A 79 19.39 18.10 31.64
C GLU A 79 18.22 17.82 30.68
N GLY A 80 17.37 16.84 31.01
CA GLY A 80 16.06 16.62 30.36
C GLY A 80 16.10 16.27 28.87
N PRO A 81 14.93 16.10 28.20
CA PRO A 81 14.92 16.01 26.74
C PRO A 81 15.56 17.28 26.18
N PHE A 82 16.42 17.15 25.17
CA PHE A 82 17.05 18.28 24.45
C PHE A 82 16.04 19.23 23.78
N GLU A 83 14.74 19.04 24.05
CA GLU A 83 13.67 19.97 23.79
C GLU A 83 13.81 21.22 24.67
N ALA A 84 14.20 22.31 24.01
CA ALA A 84 14.10 23.67 24.47
C ALA A 84 15.16 24.14 25.51
N ARG A 85 16.12 24.93 24.98
CA ARG A 85 16.69 26.17 25.56
C ARG A 85 18.08 26.15 26.20
N VAL A 86 18.78 25.03 26.34
CA VAL A 86 20.21 25.06 26.69
C VAL A 86 21.05 25.04 25.41
N ARG A 87 21.15 26.20 24.75
CA ARG A 87 22.04 26.41 23.59
C ARG A 87 23.50 26.48 24.04
N ASN A 88 24.11 25.36 24.38
CA ASN A 88 25.57 25.27 24.39
C ASN A 88 26.03 24.85 22.99
N THR A 89 25.79 25.73 22.01
CA THR A 89 26.39 25.62 20.68
C THR A 89 27.90 25.52 20.86
N THR A 90 28.51 24.54 20.23
CA THR A 90 29.95 24.32 20.31
C THR A 90 30.56 24.28 18.92
N ASP A 91 31.88 24.43 18.84
CA ASP A 91 32.65 24.21 17.62
C ASP A 91 33.28 22.81 17.63
N THR A 92 33.96 22.43 16.54
CA THR A 92 34.67 21.14 16.46
C THR A 92 35.63 20.97 17.64
N ALA A 93 36.29 22.05 18.10
CA ALA A 93 37.22 22.00 19.23
C ALA A 93 36.53 21.65 20.56
N GLY A 94 35.36 22.23 20.84
CA GLY A 94 34.58 21.90 22.03
C GLY A 94 33.94 20.51 21.98
N ALA A 95 33.52 20.06 20.80
CA ALA A 95 33.11 18.68 20.57
C ALA A 95 34.28 17.71 20.83
N ALA A 96 35.47 17.98 20.29
CA ALA A 96 36.67 17.17 20.49
C ALA A 96 37.02 17.02 21.98
N ARG A 97 37.01 18.13 22.74
CA ARG A 97 37.21 18.11 24.21
C ARG A 97 36.17 17.27 24.93
N THR A 98 34.93 17.28 24.45
CA THR A 98 33.83 16.52 25.07
C THR A 98 33.98 15.03 24.79
N LEU A 99 34.37 14.68 23.57
CA LEU A 99 34.56 13.30 23.11
C LEU A 99 35.90 12.69 23.55
N GLY A 100 36.83 13.51 24.04
CA GLY A 100 38.15 13.04 24.51
C GLY A 100 39.10 12.64 23.37
N MET A 101 38.99 13.31 22.22
CA MET A 101 39.79 13.03 21.01
C MET A 101 40.46 14.32 20.49
N SER A 102 41.34 14.20 19.50
CA SER A 102 41.91 15.36 18.82
C SER A 102 40.87 16.09 17.96
N GLU A 103 41.12 17.37 17.65
CA GLU A 103 40.23 18.14 16.77
C GLU A 103 40.12 17.53 15.37
N THR A 104 41.20 16.92 14.86
CA THR A 104 41.20 16.26 13.55
C THR A 104 40.36 14.98 13.55
N GLU A 105 40.47 14.16 14.60
CA GLU A 105 39.62 12.96 14.77
C GLU A 105 38.15 13.35 14.93
N ALA A 106 37.86 14.39 15.72
CA ALA A 106 36.51 14.92 15.86
C ALA A 106 35.96 15.43 14.53
N GLU A 107 36.74 16.19 13.75
CA GLU A 107 36.29 16.70 12.45
C GLU A 107 35.95 15.58 11.47
N GLN A 108 36.78 14.53 11.41
CA GLN A 108 36.53 13.35 10.57
C GLN A 108 35.25 12.61 11.00
N LEU A 109 35.10 12.35 12.29
CA LEU A 109 33.92 11.70 12.85
C LEU A 109 32.64 12.51 12.56
N LEU A 110 32.66 13.81 12.86
CA LEU A 110 31.50 14.69 12.69
C LEU A 110 31.13 14.85 11.21
N SER A 111 32.11 14.87 10.30
CA SER A 111 31.86 14.92 8.86
C SER A 111 31.23 13.64 8.33
N HIS A 112 31.68 12.46 8.79
CA HIS A 112 31.04 11.19 8.42
C HIS A 112 29.61 11.09 8.96
N LEU A 113 29.38 11.48 10.22
CA LEU A 113 28.05 11.50 10.80
C LEU A 113 27.12 12.47 10.07
N GLU A 114 27.62 13.65 9.69
CA GLU A 114 26.86 14.59 8.87
C GLU A 114 26.43 13.94 7.54
N GLN A 115 27.34 13.25 6.84
CA GLN A 115 27.01 12.56 5.59
C GLN A 115 25.97 11.45 5.81
N ALA A 116 26.12 10.65 6.86
CA ALA A 116 25.16 9.60 7.19
C ALA A 116 23.77 10.15 7.52
N VAL A 117 23.68 11.23 8.30
CA VAL A 117 22.42 11.92 8.61
C VAL A 117 21.78 12.46 7.33
N ARG A 118 22.56 13.11 6.45
CA ARG A 118 22.06 13.60 5.16
C ARG A 118 21.50 12.47 4.29
N ALA A 119 22.18 11.32 4.28
CA ALA A 119 21.71 10.13 3.57
C ALA A 119 20.38 9.62 4.14
N GLY A 120 20.26 9.55 5.48
CA GLY A 120 19.03 9.18 6.17
C GLY A 120 17.86 10.13 5.88
N ILE A 121 18.06 11.45 5.98
CA ILE A 121 17.05 12.47 5.67
C ILE A 121 16.59 12.34 4.21
N THR A 122 17.54 12.19 3.28
CA THR A 122 17.25 12.04 1.85
C THR A 122 16.42 10.77 1.59
N ALA A 123 16.80 9.64 2.19
CA ALA A 123 16.09 8.38 2.06
C ALA A 123 14.68 8.45 2.66
N TYR A 124 14.50 9.13 3.81
CA TYR A 124 13.18 9.36 4.39
C TYR A 124 12.28 10.14 3.42
N GLY A 125 12.76 11.29 2.90
CA GLY A 125 12.00 12.10 1.95
C GLY A 125 11.60 11.32 0.69
N GLN A 126 12.54 10.57 0.11
CA GLN A 126 12.28 9.71 -1.05
C GLN A 126 11.26 8.60 -0.75
N ALA A 127 11.33 7.98 0.43
CA ALA A 127 10.41 6.93 0.84
C ALA A 127 8.99 7.47 1.07
N THR A 128 8.86 8.62 1.74
CA THR A 128 7.59 9.33 1.94
C THR A 128 6.95 9.70 0.60
N GLU A 129 7.71 10.31 -0.31
CA GLU A 129 7.21 10.64 -1.65
C GLU A 129 6.80 9.40 -2.46
N ALA A 130 7.60 8.33 -2.39
CA ALA A 130 7.29 7.08 -3.09
C ALA A 130 6.00 6.46 -2.56
N PHE A 131 5.81 6.45 -1.24
CA PHE A 131 4.60 5.98 -0.59
C PHE A 131 3.38 6.79 -1.01
N ASP A 132 3.46 8.13 -0.93
CA ASP A 132 2.35 9.02 -1.29
C ASP A 132 1.97 8.86 -2.77
N ARG A 133 2.97 8.76 -3.67
CA ARG A 133 2.73 8.50 -5.10
C ARG A 133 2.04 7.17 -5.33
N GLU A 134 2.47 6.12 -4.62
CA GLU A 134 1.90 4.78 -4.76
C GLU A 134 0.45 4.74 -4.25
N GLN A 135 0.19 5.31 -3.07
CA GLN A 135 -1.17 5.42 -2.51
C GLN A 135 -2.11 6.17 -3.45
N GLN A 136 -1.65 7.31 -4.00
CA GLN A 136 -2.43 8.07 -4.96
C GLN A 136 -2.71 7.26 -6.22
N ARG A 137 -1.70 6.57 -6.77
CA ARG A 137 -1.83 5.71 -7.96
C ARG A 137 -2.85 4.61 -7.74
N LEU A 138 -2.75 3.85 -6.65
CA LEU A 138 -3.66 2.76 -6.32
C LEU A 138 -5.10 3.26 -6.10
N THR A 139 -5.25 4.43 -5.45
CA THR A 139 -6.57 5.07 -5.25
C THR A 139 -7.21 5.43 -6.59
N CYS A 140 -6.44 6.05 -7.49
CA CYS A 140 -6.91 6.37 -8.84
C CYS A 140 -7.32 5.11 -9.62
N ASN A 141 -6.54 4.04 -9.52
CA ASN A 141 -6.82 2.78 -10.22
C ASN A 141 -8.08 2.08 -9.69
N MET A 142 -8.28 2.06 -8.36
CA MET A 142 -9.49 1.52 -7.73
C MET A 142 -10.73 2.30 -8.14
N ASN A 143 -10.67 3.64 -8.10
CA ASN A 143 -11.78 4.50 -8.55
C ASN A 143 -12.10 4.27 -10.04
N ALA A 144 -11.06 4.15 -10.88
CA ALA A 144 -11.25 3.89 -12.30
C ALA A 144 -11.92 2.53 -12.56
N LEU A 145 -11.57 1.50 -11.79
CA LEU A 145 -12.25 0.21 -11.83
C LEU A 145 -13.72 0.35 -11.42
N ASN A 146 -13.99 0.97 -10.27
CA ASN A 146 -15.35 1.15 -9.76
C ASN A 146 -16.26 1.89 -10.77
N ASP A 147 -15.82 3.06 -11.23
CA ASP A 147 -16.53 3.87 -12.22
C ASP A 147 -16.76 3.11 -13.54
N GLY A 148 -15.78 2.30 -13.93
CA GLY A 148 -15.86 1.46 -15.12
C GLY A 148 -16.91 0.37 -14.99
N LEU A 149 -16.97 -0.31 -13.84
CA LEU A 149 -17.97 -1.35 -13.57
C LEU A 149 -19.38 -0.75 -13.48
N GLU A 150 -19.56 0.36 -12.78
CA GLU A 150 -20.84 1.07 -12.71
C GLU A 150 -21.32 1.52 -14.10
N ARG A 151 -20.40 1.97 -14.96
CA ARG A 151 -20.71 2.29 -16.35
C ARG A 151 -21.18 1.07 -17.13
N ILE A 152 -20.53 -0.08 -16.97
CA ILE A 152 -20.95 -1.34 -17.60
C ILE A 152 -22.36 -1.69 -17.15
N VAL A 153 -22.63 -1.67 -15.84
CA VAL A 153 -23.97 -1.93 -15.30
C VAL A 153 -25.00 -0.99 -15.89
N ARG A 154 -24.70 0.31 -15.98
CA ARG A 154 -25.62 1.29 -16.59
C ARG A 154 -25.89 1.01 -18.07
N VAL A 155 -24.90 0.59 -18.85
CA VAL A 155 -25.05 0.27 -20.28
C VAL A 155 -25.86 -1.02 -20.48
N TYR A 156 -25.73 -1.99 -19.58
CA TYR A 156 -26.37 -3.30 -19.67
C TYR A 156 -27.43 -3.51 -18.57
N SER A 157 -28.07 -2.43 -18.09
CA SER A 157 -28.88 -2.41 -16.86
C SER A 157 -30.11 -3.31 -16.87
N GLU A 158 -30.62 -3.66 -18.06
CA GLU A 158 -31.73 -4.61 -18.21
C GLU A 158 -31.30 -6.07 -18.12
N HIS A 159 -30.00 -6.34 -18.09
CA HIS A 159 -29.45 -7.69 -18.23
C HIS A 159 -28.48 -8.07 -17.12
N VAL A 160 -27.78 -7.11 -16.51
CA VAL A 160 -26.80 -7.35 -15.45
C VAL A 160 -26.97 -6.37 -14.30
N HIS A 161 -26.65 -6.81 -13.09
CA HIS A 161 -26.47 -5.97 -11.92
C HIS A 161 -25.13 -6.28 -11.24
N LEU A 162 -24.62 -5.33 -10.45
CA LEU A 162 -23.38 -5.44 -9.69
C LEU A 162 -23.71 -5.53 -8.21
N GLU A 163 -23.09 -6.50 -7.54
CA GLU A 163 -23.11 -6.66 -6.09
C GLU A 163 -21.69 -6.50 -5.53
N TYR A 164 -21.61 -5.93 -4.34
CA TYR A 164 -20.40 -5.86 -3.53
C TYR A 164 -20.49 -6.97 -2.48
N GLU A 165 -19.62 -7.97 -2.60
CA GLU A 165 -19.67 -9.17 -1.76
C GLU A 165 -18.40 -9.30 -0.91
N ASP A 166 -18.53 -9.97 0.23
CA ASP A 166 -17.38 -10.50 0.96
C ASP A 166 -16.97 -11.85 0.35
N PRO A 167 -15.74 -11.99 -0.21
CA PRO A 167 -15.27 -13.24 -0.77
C PRO A 167 -15.25 -14.40 0.22
N GLU A 168 -15.07 -14.16 1.53
CA GLU A 168 -15.06 -15.23 2.54
C GLU A 168 -16.46 -15.77 2.79
N THR A 169 -17.45 -14.89 2.82
CA THR A 169 -18.85 -15.24 3.09
C THR A 169 -19.57 -15.81 1.86
N PHE A 170 -19.37 -15.21 0.68
CA PHE A 170 -20.15 -15.52 -0.54
C PHE A 170 -19.33 -16.21 -1.64
N GLY A 171 -18.00 -16.21 -1.51
CA GLY A 171 -17.10 -16.88 -2.46
C GLY A 171 -17.09 -16.27 -3.87
N GLY A 172 -17.74 -15.12 -4.07
CA GLY A 172 -17.89 -14.43 -5.36
C GLY A 172 -16.80 -13.40 -5.66
N GLY A 173 -16.01 -12.99 -4.69
CA GLY A 173 -15.09 -11.86 -4.83
C GLY A 173 -15.70 -10.58 -4.29
N HIS A 174 -14.99 -9.46 -4.46
CA HIS A 174 -15.37 -8.14 -3.93
C HIS A 174 -16.37 -7.42 -4.85
N TYR A 175 -16.25 -7.61 -6.18
CA TYR A 175 -17.21 -7.11 -7.17
C TYR A 175 -17.76 -8.27 -7.97
N VAL A 176 -19.09 -8.42 -8.01
CA VAL A 176 -19.73 -9.55 -8.69
C VAL A 176 -20.84 -9.07 -9.60
N LEU A 177 -20.70 -9.34 -10.90
CA LEU A 177 -21.75 -9.10 -11.89
C LEU A 177 -22.62 -10.35 -12.04
N TYR A 178 -23.92 -10.18 -11.91
CA TYR A 178 -24.92 -11.24 -12.09
C TYR A 178 -25.90 -10.90 -13.21
N PRO A 179 -26.37 -11.88 -14.00
CA PRO A 179 -27.51 -11.69 -14.88
C PRO A 179 -28.79 -11.44 -14.08
N ILE A 180 -29.65 -10.55 -14.56
CA ILE A 180 -30.94 -10.26 -13.90
C ILE A 180 -31.91 -11.44 -14.00
N GLU A 181 -31.99 -12.08 -15.17
CA GLU A 181 -32.97 -13.14 -15.42
C GLU A 181 -32.47 -14.54 -15.06
N ASN A 182 -31.18 -14.70 -14.72
CA ASN A 182 -30.57 -16.01 -14.52
C ASN A 182 -29.39 -15.96 -13.54
N SER A 183 -29.58 -16.52 -12.35
CA SER A 183 -28.54 -16.60 -11.31
C SER A 183 -27.51 -17.72 -11.53
N ASP A 184 -27.57 -18.47 -12.63
CA ASP A 184 -26.67 -19.59 -12.94
C ASP A 184 -25.32 -19.16 -13.52
N ALA A 185 -25.05 -17.86 -13.62
CA ALA A 185 -23.77 -17.33 -14.11
C ALA A 185 -23.35 -16.11 -13.29
N ARG A 186 -22.04 -15.89 -13.16
CA ARG A 186 -21.50 -14.66 -12.57
C ARG A 186 -20.14 -14.30 -13.13
N PHE A 187 -19.77 -13.03 -13.04
CA PHE A 187 -18.41 -12.55 -13.25
C PHE A 187 -17.90 -11.94 -11.95
N ALA A 188 -16.95 -12.63 -11.35
CA ALA A 188 -16.39 -12.43 -10.03
C ALA A 188 -15.05 -11.71 -10.13
N ILE A 189 -14.83 -10.64 -9.37
CA ILE A 189 -13.56 -9.91 -9.26
C ILE A 189 -13.15 -9.87 -7.80
N GLU A 190 -11.93 -10.30 -7.52
CA GLU A 190 -11.36 -10.38 -6.18
C GLU A 190 -10.13 -9.49 -6.09
N GLU A 191 -10.17 -8.54 -5.16
CA GLU A 191 -9.04 -7.69 -4.76
C GLU A 191 -7.89 -8.53 -4.19
N ARG A 192 -6.67 -8.19 -4.60
CA ARG A 192 -5.43 -8.79 -4.10
C ARG A 192 -4.53 -7.67 -3.58
N TYR A 193 -3.99 -7.90 -2.39
CA TYR A 193 -3.15 -6.94 -1.69
C TYR A 193 -1.74 -7.52 -1.56
N THR A 194 -0.73 -6.65 -1.52
CA THR A 194 0.67 -7.04 -1.29
C THR A 194 1.23 -6.16 -0.19
N GLY A 195 1.88 -6.77 0.80
CA GLY A 195 2.55 -6.02 1.87
C GLY A 195 1.63 -5.46 2.96
N THR A 196 0.33 -5.79 2.95
CA THR A 196 -0.64 -5.42 4.00
C THR A 196 -1.32 -6.67 4.56
N ASP A 197 -1.70 -6.66 5.83
CA ASP A 197 -2.51 -7.70 6.44
C ASP A 197 -4.01 -7.39 6.38
N TRP A 198 -4.84 -8.38 6.69
CA TRP A 198 -6.31 -8.26 6.64
C TRP A 198 -6.89 -7.28 7.67
N SER A 199 -6.09 -6.81 8.64
CA SER A 199 -6.53 -5.84 9.66
C SER A 199 -6.58 -4.40 9.18
N ASP A 200 -5.95 -4.07 8.05
CA ASP A 200 -6.00 -2.73 7.46
C ASP A 200 -7.30 -2.54 6.64
N PRO A 201 -8.27 -1.74 7.12
CA PRO A 201 -9.54 -1.52 6.42
C PRO A 201 -9.40 -0.57 5.22
N ASP A 202 -8.32 0.20 5.13
CA ASP A 202 -8.13 1.20 4.09
C ASP A 202 -7.22 0.70 2.96
N ARG A 203 -6.66 -0.52 3.09
CA ARG A 203 -5.75 -1.14 2.13
C ARG A 203 -6.27 -1.05 0.69
N LEU A 204 -5.38 -0.71 -0.23
CA LEU A 204 -5.69 -0.59 -1.65
C LEU A 204 -5.19 -1.82 -2.43
N PRO A 205 -5.98 -2.35 -3.36
CA PRO A 205 -5.59 -3.52 -4.15
C PRO A 205 -4.42 -3.20 -5.08
N THR A 206 -3.37 -4.03 -5.02
CA THR A 206 -2.23 -3.95 -5.94
C THR A 206 -2.49 -4.70 -7.25
N SER A 207 -3.46 -5.64 -7.23
CA SER A 207 -3.90 -6.41 -8.39
C SER A 207 -5.33 -6.91 -8.18
N TRP A 208 -5.95 -7.44 -9.24
CA TRP A 208 -7.25 -8.09 -9.19
C TRP A 208 -7.21 -9.43 -9.91
N ALA A 209 -7.80 -10.45 -9.27
CA ALA A 209 -8.12 -11.71 -9.92
C ALA A 209 -9.58 -11.71 -10.38
N TRP A 210 -9.89 -12.33 -11.51
CA TRP A 210 -11.26 -12.43 -11.99
C TRP A 210 -11.61 -13.83 -12.48
N ARG A 211 -12.90 -14.18 -12.36
CA ARG A 211 -13.45 -15.49 -12.76
C ARG A 211 -14.82 -15.29 -13.41
N ALA A 212 -15.03 -15.88 -14.58
CA ALA A 212 -16.36 -16.06 -15.16
C ALA A 212 -16.85 -17.46 -14.82
N GLU A 213 -17.94 -17.57 -14.08
CA GLU A 213 -18.43 -18.82 -13.51
C GLU A 213 -19.85 -19.13 -13.96
N ARG A 214 -20.19 -20.42 -13.98
CA ARG A 214 -21.55 -20.91 -14.15
C ARG A 214 -21.86 -22.02 -13.16
N THR A 215 -23.09 -22.09 -12.67
CA THR A 215 -23.53 -23.23 -11.87
C THR A 215 -23.57 -24.46 -12.77
N ALA A 216 -23.01 -25.56 -12.28
CA ALA A 216 -23.05 -26.84 -12.96
C ALA A 216 -23.31 -27.94 -11.95
N ARG A 217 -24.08 -28.95 -12.37
CA ARG A 217 -24.31 -30.14 -11.55
C ARG A 217 -23.01 -30.95 -11.46
N ARG A 218 -22.63 -31.29 -10.24
CA ARG A 218 -21.50 -32.16 -9.91
C ARG A 218 -21.95 -33.63 -9.98
N THR A 219 -20.97 -34.54 -10.01
CA THR A 219 -21.20 -35.99 -10.09
C THR A 219 -21.92 -36.56 -8.87
N ASP A 220 -21.83 -35.88 -7.72
CA ASP A 220 -22.55 -36.18 -6.48
C ASP A 220 -24.00 -35.67 -6.46
N GLY A 221 -24.45 -35.03 -7.55
CA GLY A 221 -25.80 -34.50 -7.69
C GLY A 221 -25.98 -33.07 -7.15
N THR A 222 -24.99 -32.49 -6.47
CA THR A 222 -25.01 -31.11 -5.97
C THR A 222 -24.74 -30.10 -7.08
N TYR A 223 -25.05 -28.82 -6.86
CA TYR A 223 -24.67 -27.74 -7.77
C TYR A 223 -23.47 -26.99 -7.20
N GLY A 224 -22.53 -26.64 -8.07
CA GLY A 224 -21.41 -25.78 -7.69
C GLY A 224 -20.99 -24.88 -8.83
N TRP A 225 -20.32 -23.79 -8.49
CA TRP A 225 -19.70 -22.91 -9.47
C TRP A 225 -18.57 -23.63 -10.21
N ARG A 226 -18.65 -23.60 -11.54
CA ARG A 226 -17.59 -24.03 -12.45
C ARG A 226 -17.02 -22.80 -13.14
N VAL A 227 -15.71 -22.62 -13.02
CA VAL A 227 -14.97 -21.57 -13.70
C VAL A 227 -14.88 -21.89 -15.19
N SER A 228 -15.40 -20.99 -16.01
CA SER A 228 -15.36 -21.06 -17.48
C SER A 228 -14.21 -20.26 -18.08
N ALA A 229 -13.83 -19.16 -17.42
CA ALA A 229 -12.65 -18.37 -17.74
C ALA A 229 -12.15 -17.69 -16.46
N ARG A 230 -10.85 -17.37 -16.41
CA ARG A 230 -10.22 -16.65 -15.30
C ARG A 230 -8.99 -15.90 -15.77
N GLY A 231 -8.57 -14.93 -14.97
CA GLY A 231 -7.31 -14.22 -15.16
C GLY A 231 -6.95 -13.40 -13.92
N ALA A 232 -5.82 -12.71 -14.01
CA ALA A 232 -5.39 -11.70 -13.05
C ALA A 232 -4.77 -10.54 -13.81
N VAL A 233 -4.88 -9.34 -13.26
CA VAL A 233 -4.26 -8.12 -13.79
C VAL A 233 -3.67 -7.32 -12.64
N ASP A 234 -2.56 -6.63 -12.90
CA ASP A 234 -2.03 -5.62 -11.98
C ASP A 234 -2.95 -4.41 -11.94
N SER A 235 -2.85 -3.58 -10.90
CA SER A 235 -3.77 -2.45 -10.72
C SER A 235 -3.70 -1.44 -11.87
N ASP A 236 -2.53 -1.27 -12.49
CA ASP A 236 -2.34 -0.40 -13.66
C ASP A 236 -3.08 -0.90 -14.91
N ASP A 237 -3.42 -2.19 -14.95
CA ASP A 237 -4.10 -2.84 -16.07
C ASP A 237 -5.63 -2.97 -15.83
N ALA A 238 -6.21 -2.14 -14.95
CA ALA A 238 -7.66 -2.11 -14.66
C ALA A 238 -8.52 -2.08 -15.94
N ALA A 239 -8.07 -1.36 -16.97
CA ALA A 239 -8.77 -1.28 -18.26
C ALA A 239 -8.91 -2.65 -18.95
N THR A 240 -7.95 -3.55 -18.78
CA THR A 240 -8.00 -4.92 -19.32
C THR A 240 -9.08 -5.73 -18.62
N LEU A 241 -9.18 -5.62 -17.30
CA LEU A 241 -10.24 -6.25 -16.51
C LEU A 241 -11.63 -5.73 -16.90
N LEU A 242 -11.79 -4.41 -17.04
CA LEU A 242 -13.04 -3.79 -17.48
C LEU A 242 -13.49 -4.30 -18.86
N ARG A 243 -12.55 -4.50 -19.80
CA ARG A 243 -12.88 -5.11 -21.10
C ARG A 243 -13.39 -6.55 -20.95
N GLN A 244 -12.83 -7.34 -20.05
CA GLN A 244 -13.33 -8.71 -19.81
C GLN A 244 -14.73 -8.70 -19.19
N ALA A 245 -14.97 -7.82 -18.22
CA ALA A 245 -16.28 -7.63 -17.61
C ALA A 245 -17.32 -7.19 -18.66
N GLU A 246 -16.98 -6.25 -19.54
CA GLU A 246 -17.86 -5.79 -20.61
C GLU A 246 -18.16 -6.90 -21.63
N ILE A 247 -17.14 -7.66 -22.06
CA ILE A 247 -17.34 -8.81 -22.96
C ILE A 247 -18.30 -9.82 -22.32
N TRP A 248 -18.16 -10.08 -21.02
CA TRP A 248 -19.07 -10.96 -20.30
C TRP A 248 -20.49 -10.39 -20.26
N ALA A 249 -20.67 -9.13 -19.89
CA ALA A 249 -21.99 -8.48 -19.83
C ALA A 249 -22.70 -8.47 -21.20
N LYS A 250 -21.96 -8.18 -22.27
CA LYS A 250 -22.46 -8.26 -23.65
C LYS A 250 -22.92 -9.67 -24.03
N ARG A 251 -22.16 -10.71 -23.65
CA ARG A 251 -22.56 -12.10 -23.88
C ARG A 251 -23.82 -12.46 -23.12
N THR A 252 -23.95 -11.99 -21.87
CA THR A 252 -25.15 -12.17 -21.04
C THR A 252 -26.39 -11.54 -21.70
N ARG A 253 -26.28 -10.28 -22.15
CA ARG A 253 -27.33 -9.62 -22.95
C ARG A 253 -27.74 -10.45 -24.16
N ASN A 254 -26.77 -10.86 -24.98
CA ASN A 254 -27.05 -11.60 -26.22
C ASN A 254 -27.76 -12.93 -25.92
N ALA A 255 -27.34 -13.64 -24.85
CA ALA A 255 -27.97 -14.89 -24.43
C ALA A 255 -29.43 -14.68 -23.98
N ALA A 256 -29.71 -13.62 -23.23
CA ALA A 256 -31.08 -13.27 -22.82
C ALA A 256 -31.97 -12.97 -24.04
N GLN A 257 -31.47 -12.17 -24.99
CA GLN A 257 -32.19 -11.86 -26.23
C GLN A 257 -32.50 -13.10 -27.06
N HIS A 258 -31.53 -14.02 -27.21
CA HIS A 258 -31.76 -15.29 -27.91
C HIS A 258 -32.78 -16.18 -27.20
N ALA A 259 -32.77 -16.24 -25.86
CA ALA A 259 -33.74 -17.01 -25.10
C ALA A 259 -35.18 -16.49 -25.28
N VAL A 260 -35.35 -15.16 -25.36
CA VAL A 260 -36.64 -14.53 -25.67
C VAL A 260 -37.10 -14.86 -27.09
N SER A 261 -36.22 -14.77 -28.09
CA SER A 261 -36.55 -15.14 -29.47
C SER A 261 -36.98 -16.61 -29.60
N VAL A 262 -36.23 -17.53 -28.99
CA VAL A 262 -36.56 -18.97 -29.02
C VAL A 262 -37.90 -19.26 -28.33
N ARG A 263 -38.21 -18.58 -27.22
CA ARG A 263 -39.52 -18.71 -26.55
C ARG A 263 -40.67 -18.17 -27.41
N ARG A 264 -40.43 -17.11 -28.20
CA ARG A 264 -41.42 -16.52 -29.10
C ARG A 264 -41.69 -17.38 -30.34
N ASP A 265 -40.66 -18.08 -30.84
CA ASP A 265 -40.74 -18.94 -32.03
C ASP A 265 -41.17 -20.38 -31.71
N ALA A 266 -41.36 -20.73 -30.43
CA ALA A 266 -41.91 -22.02 -30.05
C ALA A 266 -43.38 -22.13 -30.54
N PRO A 267 -43.71 -23.06 -31.45
CA PRO A 267 -45.08 -23.22 -31.93
C PRO A 267 -45.98 -23.54 -30.74
N GLY A 268 -47.05 -22.77 -30.57
CA GLY A 268 -48.00 -22.94 -29.48
C GLY A 268 -48.40 -24.41 -29.36
N ARG A 269 -48.07 -25.03 -28.23
CA ARG A 269 -48.63 -26.35 -27.90
C ARG A 269 -50.14 -26.21 -27.95
N PRO A 270 -50.86 -27.00 -28.77
CA PRO A 270 -52.32 -26.99 -28.71
C PRO A 270 -52.73 -27.43 -27.30
N SER A 271 -53.60 -26.64 -26.66
CA SER A 271 -54.24 -27.00 -25.40
C SER A 271 -54.89 -28.39 -25.53
N PRO A 272 -54.85 -29.25 -24.49
CA PRO A 272 -55.51 -30.55 -24.52
C PRO A 272 -57.04 -30.50 -24.65
N ASP A 273 -57.66 -29.32 -24.52
CA ASP A 273 -59.11 -29.13 -24.50
C ASP A 273 -59.65 -28.46 -25.77
N ALA A 274 -59.40 -29.07 -26.94
CA ALA A 274 -60.22 -28.79 -28.12
C ALA A 274 -61.34 -29.85 -28.20
N PRO A 275 -62.62 -29.48 -28.14
CA PRO A 275 -63.71 -30.44 -28.31
C PRO A 275 -63.68 -31.01 -29.73
N ARG A 276 -63.76 -32.34 -29.83
CA ARG A 276 -63.90 -33.05 -31.10
C ARG A 276 -65.25 -32.69 -31.73
N LEU A 277 -65.21 -32.13 -32.94
CA LEU A 277 -66.33 -32.10 -33.88
C LEU A 277 -66.16 -33.24 -34.89
#